data_AF-A0A2U8FK93-F1
#
_entry.id   AF-A0A2U8FK93-F1
#
_cell.length_a   1.000
_cell.length_b   1.000
_cell.length_c   1.000
_cell.angle_alpha   90.00
_cell.angle_beta   90.00
_cell.angle_gamma   90.00
#
_symmetry.space_group_name_H-M   'P 1'
#
loop_
_entity.id
_entity.type
_entity.pdbx_description
1 polymer ?
#
loop_
_entity_poly.entity_id
_entity_poly.type
_entity_poly.pdbx_seq_one_letter_code
_entity_poly.pdbx_strand_id
1 'polypeptide(L)'
;MSKYQSDRIFTDYIFKNLAKQIIYPQLNWEEVNIDEEKLEELDIHNGIDTIAKNKNNQIFGVQYRFRDAFYASYNDFTFRYKREYNQNEERVMSEFFKIEAKYFLYGISNGKKFEDALKTNTTFLKWAVIDVENLLNAIDSGLIVIDETLRNITCQLRNGKMFCPINNNKDNSSSFVPFDIHILNQISNNIIIASSGF
;
A
#
# COMPACT_ATOMS: atom_id res chain seq x y z
N MET A 1 -13.90 17.33 -12.00
CA MET A 1 -13.73 16.58 -10.74
C MET A 1 -12.32 16.77 -10.24
N SER A 2 -12.11 16.90 -8.93
CA SER A 2 -10.75 16.99 -8.39
C SER A 2 -10.04 15.63 -8.55
N LYS A 3 -8.71 15.63 -8.72
CA LYS A 3 -7.90 14.41 -8.82
C LYS A 3 -8.09 13.48 -7.61
N TYR A 4 -8.34 14.06 -6.44
CA TYR A 4 -8.61 13.33 -5.20
C TYR A 4 -9.91 12.51 -5.28
N GLN A 5 -11.00 13.12 -5.77
CA GLN A 5 -12.28 12.43 -5.93
C GLN A 5 -12.18 11.25 -6.91
N SER A 6 -11.46 11.41 -8.02
CA SER A 6 -11.29 10.31 -8.98
C SER A 6 -10.48 9.15 -8.40
N ASP A 7 -9.44 9.44 -7.61
CA ASP A 7 -8.64 8.38 -6.98
C ASP A 7 -9.45 7.63 -5.90
N ARG A 8 -10.30 8.33 -5.11
CA ARG A 8 -11.21 7.71 -4.13
C ARG A 8 -12.26 6.81 -4.81
N ILE A 9 -12.90 7.30 -5.88
CA ILE A 9 -13.88 6.52 -6.65
C ILE A 9 -13.26 5.23 -7.18
N PHE A 10 -12.04 5.30 -7.71
CA PHE A 10 -11.33 4.12 -8.19
C PHE A 10 -11.02 3.14 -7.05
N THR A 11 -10.46 3.62 -5.94
CA THR A 11 -10.14 2.79 -4.76
C THR A 11 -11.38 2.08 -4.22
N ASP A 12 -12.48 2.81 -4.03
CA ASP A 12 -13.76 2.26 -3.55
C ASP A 12 -14.31 1.20 -4.50
N TYR A 13 -14.22 1.45 -5.81
CA TYR A 13 -14.65 0.49 -6.82
C TYR A 13 -13.85 -0.81 -6.74
N ILE A 14 -12.52 -0.72 -6.69
CA ILE A 14 -11.63 -1.88 -6.61
C ILE A 14 -11.84 -2.64 -5.31
N PHE A 15 -11.98 -1.93 -4.18
CA PHE A 15 -12.24 -2.56 -2.90
C PHE A 15 -13.55 -3.37 -2.93
N LYS A 16 -14.66 -2.72 -3.31
CA LYS A 16 -16.00 -3.32 -3.29
C LYS A 16 -16.15 -4.49 -4.26
N ASN A 17 -15.62 -4.35 -5.48
CA ASN A 17 -15.85 -5.31 -6.56
C ASN A 17 -14.77 -6.38 -6.67
N LEU A 18 -13.52 -6.10 -6.26
CA LEU A 18 -12.41 -7.04 -6.39
C LEU A 18 -11.88 -7.49 -5.02
N ALA A 19 -11.38 -6.58 -4.18
CA ALA A 19 -10.70 -6.98 -2.94
C ALA A 19 -11.61 -7.78 -2.00
N LYS A 20 -12.86 -7.34 -1.81
CA LYS A 20 -13.86 -8.05 -1.00
C LYS A 20 -14.26 -9.42 -1.56
N GLN A 21 -14.17 -9.60 -2.88
CA GLN A 21 -14.61 -10.82 -3.55
C GLN A 21 -13.47 -11.84 -3.71
N ILE A 22 -12.24 -11.35 -3.88
CA ILE A 22 -11.09 -12.18 -4.22
C ILE A 22 -10.20 -12.38 -3.00
N ILE A 23 -9.79 -11.31 -2.31
CA ILE A 23 -8.71 -11.35 -1.31
C ILE A 23 -9.26 -11.62 0.09
N TYR A 24 -10.28 -10.87 0.49
CA TYR A 24 -10.88 -10.99 1.83
C TYR A 24 -11.33 -12.42 2.18
N PRO A 25 -12.00 -13.17 1.28
CA PRO A 25 -12.40 -14.55 1.57
C PRO A 25 -11.20 -15.48 1.79
N GLN A 26 -10.09 -15.30 1.07
CA GLN A 26 -8.88 -16.11 1.24
C GLN A 26 -8.24 -15.91 2.61
N LEU A 27 -8.38 -14.72 3.19
CA LEU A 27 -7.84 -14.38 4.51
C LEU A 27 -8.85 -14.56 5.65
N ASN A 28 -10.10 -14.93 5.33
CA ASN A 28 -11.21 -14.94 6.26
C ASN A 28 -11.40 -13.57 6.94
N TRP A 29 -11.30 -12.51 6.14
CA TRP A 29 -11.53 -11.13 6.58
C TRP A 29 -12.95 -10.70 6.26
N GLU A 30 -13.55 -9.98 7.19
CA GLU A 30 -14.83 -9.32 7.02
C GLU A 30 -14.68 -7.85 7.35
N GLU A 31 -15.23 -6.98 6.49
CA GLU A 31 -15.31 -5.55 6.76
C GLU A 31 -16.22 -5.28 7.96
N VAL A 32 -15.76 -4.41 8.86
CA VAL A 32 -16.56 -3.93 9.98
C VAL A 32 -17.20 -2.61 9.56
N ASN A 33 -18.52 -2.52 9.67
CA ASN A 33 -19.23 -1.29 9.36
C ASN A 33 -18.91 -0.22 10.42
N ILE A 34 -18.40 0.91 9.99
CA ILE A 34 -18.07 2.07 10.82
C ILE A 34 -18.63 3.30 10.13
N ASP A 35 -18.97 4.30 10.93
CA ASP A 35 -19.41 5.61 10.45
C ASP A 35 -18.38 6.24 9.50
N GLU A 36 -18.87 6.83 8.40
CA GLU A 36 -18.02 7.37 7.32
C GLU A 36 -17.17 8.55 7.77
N GLU A 37 -17.68 9.41 8.66
CA GLU A 37 -16.92 10.56 9.19
C GLU A 37 -15.74 10.06 10.02
N LYS A 38 -16.00 9.07 10.88
CA LYS A 38 -14.96 8.44 11.68
C LYS A 38 -13.91 7.73 10.82
N LEU A 39 -14.32 7.11 9.72
CA LEU A 39 -13.39 6.45 8.82
C LEU A 39 -12.50 7.46 8.07
N GLU A 40 -13.06 8.61 7.69
CA GLU A 40 -12.29 9.70 7.08
C GLU A 40 -11.25 10.30 8.04
N GLU A 41 -11.58 10.44 9.33
CA GLU A 41 -10.59 10.83 10.34
C GLU A 41 -9.44 9.81 10.44
N LEU A 42 -9.76 8.51 10.48
CA LEU A 42 -8.77 7.44 10.56
C LEU A 42 -7.86 7.37 9.32
N ASP A 43 -8.38 7.62 8.11
CA ASP A 43 -7.55 7.70 6.90
C ASP A 43 -6.55 8.86 7.00
N ILE A 44 -7.04 10.06 7.34
CA ILE A 44 -6.23 11.28 7.37
C ILE A 44 -5.11 11.21 8.42
N HIS A 45 -5.43 10.68 9.60
CA HIS A 45 -4.54 10.73 10.76
C HIS A 45 -3.73 9.44 10.96
N ASN A 46 -4.31 8.28 10.65
CA ASN A 46 -3.74 6.97 10.99
C ASN A 46 -3.43 6.12 9.74
N GLY A 47 -3.76 6.61 8.54
CA GLY A 47 -3.55 5.88 7.29
C GLY A 47 -4.36 4.58 7.23
N ILE A 48 -5.62 4.61 7.68
CA ILE A 48 -6.51 3.45 7.71
C ILE A 48 -7.70 3.72 6.78
N ASP A 49 -7.79 2.97 5.68
CA ASP A 49 -8.88 3.08 4.70
C ASP A 49 -10.14 2.28 5.11
N THR A 50 -9.98 1.23 5.92
CA THR A 50 -11.10 0.47 6.49
C THR A 50 -10.71 -0.26 7.77
N ILE A 51 -11.72 -0.74 8.49
CA ILE A 51 -11.54 -1.70 9.57
C ILE A 51 -12.07 -3.06 9.14
N ALA A 52 -11.28 -4.10 9.40
CA ALA A 52 -11.66 -5.49 9.19
C ALA A 52 -11.53 -6.30 10.46
N LYS A 53 -12.18 -7.46 10.47
CA LYS A 53 -12.01 -8.50 11.48
C LYS A 53 -11.66 -9.82 10.82
N ASN A 54 -10.90 -10.67 11.51
CA ASN A 54 -10.62 -12.03 11.06
C ASN A 54 -11.54 -13.06 11.72
N LYS A 55 -11.39 -14.34 11.36
CA LYS A 55 -12.12 -15.48 11.96
C LYS A 55 -12.00 -15.62 13.49
N ASN A 56 -10.99 -15.00 14.10
CA ASN A 56 -10.79 -15.00 15.55
C ASN A 56 -11.41 -13.76 16.22
N ASN A 57 -12.23 -12.98 15.51
CA ASN A 57 -12.79 -11.70 15.94
C ASN A 57 -11.75 -10.63 16.31
N GLN A 58 -10.50 -10.77 15.85
CA GLN A 58 -9.51 -9.71 16.02
C GLN A 58 -9.81 -8.60 15.02
N ILE A 59 -9.99 -7.38 15.53
CA ILE A 59 -10.28 -6.17 14.76
C ILE A 59 -8.96 -5.45 14.44
N PHE A 60 -8.81 -4.96 13.22
CA PHE A 60 -7.61 -4.25 12.78
C PHE A 60 -7.91 -3.28 11.63
N GLY A 61 -7.07 -2.25 11.50
CA GLY A 61 -7.09 -1.35 10.36
C GLY A 61 -6.37 -1.91 9.13
N VAL A 62 -6.88 -1.59 7.96
CA VAL A 62 -6.27 -1.93 6.67
C VAL A 62 -6.12 -0.67 5.84
N GLN A 63 -4.93 -0.48 5.26
CA GLN A 63 -4.67 0.56 4.28
C GLN A 63 -4.64 -0.03 2.87
N TYR A 64 -5.10 0.73 1.89
CA TYR A 64 -5.20 0.32 0.50
C TYR A 64 -4.30 1.13 -0.42
N ARG A 65 -3.75 0.42 -1.40
CA ARG A 65 -3.15 1.04 -2.56
C ARG A 65 -3.44 0.24 -3.81
N PHE A 66 -4.44 0.72 -4.54
CA PHE A 66 -4.78 0.15 -5.84
C PHE A 66 -4.18 0.97 -6.98
N ARG A 67 -3.81 0.25 -8.03
CA ARG A 67 -3.26 0.76 -9.29
C ARG A 67 -3.96 0.05 -10.45
N ASP A 68 -4.00 0.71 -11.60
CA ASP A 68 -4.54 0.13 -12.82
C ASP A 68 -3.45 -0.55 -13.66
N ALA A 69 -3.86 -1.17 -14.79
CA ALA A 69 -2.99 -2.02 -15.59
C ALA A 69 -1.75 -1.31 -16.16
N PHE A 70 -1.73 0.03 -16.16
CA PHE A 70 -0.54 0.80 -16.52
C PHE A 70 0.68 0.41 -15.67
N TYR A 71 0.47 -0.03 -14.43
CA TYR A 71 1.53 -0.40 -13.50
C TYR A 71 1.85 -1.91 -13.52
N ALA A 72 1.32 -2.69 -14.46
CA ALA A 72 1.45 -4.15 -14.47
C ALA A 72 2.90 -4.68 -14.45
N SER A 73 3.86 -3.93 -14.98
CA SER A 73 5.27 -4.32 -14.99
C SER A 73 6.00 -4.11 -13.65
N TYR A 74 5.40 -3.39 -12.71
CA TYR A 74 6.02 -3.13 -11.41
C TYR A 74 5.90 -4.35 -10.49
N ASN A 75 6.93 -4.58 -9.68
CA ASN A 75 7.01 -5.67 -8.69
C ASN A 75 7.13 -5.13 -7.26
N ASP A 76 7.06 -3.82 -7.10
CA ASP A 76 7.13 -3.14 -5.82
C ASP A 76 5.80 -2.46 -5.46
N PHE A 77 5.61 -2.26 -4.17
CA PHE A 77 4.73 -1.23 -3.64
C PHE A 77 5.58 -0.10 -3.06
N THR A 78 4.99 1.08 -2.90
CA THR A 78 5.71 2.25 -2.39
C THR A 78 5.00 2.82 -1.17
N PHE A 79 5.76 3.25 -0.17
CA PHE A 79 5.29 4.19 0.85
C PHE A 79 5.82 5.58 0.55
N ARG A 80 4.99 6.60 0.76
CA ARG A 80 5.47 7.98 0.70
C ARG A 80 6.36 8.25 1.92
N TYR A 81 7.56 8.77 1.69
CA TYR A 81 8.58 9.01 2.70
C TYR A 81 8.64 10.45 3.19
N LYS A 82 8.60 11.45 2.31
CA LYS A 82 8.54 12.89 2.68
C LYS A 82 7.63 13.67 1.72
N ARG A 83 7.06 14.78 2.22
CA ARG A 83 6.41 15.84 1.41
C ARG A 83 7.16 17.14 1.68
N GLU A 84 8.06 17.53 0.78
CA GLU A 84 8.98 18.63 1.07
C GLU A 84 8.33 20.03 1.02
N TYR A 85 7.12 20.16 0.45
CA TYR A 85 6.47 21.47 0.24
C TYR A 85 4.95 21.48 0.53
N ASN A 86 4.50 20.96 1.70
CA ASN A 86 3.11 21.09 2.12
C ASN A 86 2.91 22.24 3.13
N GLN A 87 1.95 23.13 2.89
CA GLN A 87 1.65 24.26 3.78
C GLN A 87 1.02 23.84 5.11
N ASN A 88 0.47 22.62 5.19
CA ASN A 88 -0.11 22.07 6.42
C ASN A 88 0.91 21.11 7.06
N GLU A 89 1.40 21.44 8.27
CA GLU A 89 2.43 20.69 9.00
C GLU A 89 2.05 19.24 9.26
N GLU A 90 0.79 18.95 9.60
CA GLU A 90 0.31 17.59 9.74
C GLU A 90 0.43 16.84 8.41
N ARG A 91 0.24 17.52 7.27
CA ARG A 91 0.39 16.91 5.93
C ARG A 91 1.82 16.86 5.41
N VAL A 92 2.79 17.44 6.12
CA VAL A 92 4.24 17.28 5.85
C VAL A 92 4.68 15.88 6.27
N MET A 93 4.15 15.38 7.40
CA MET A 93 4.38 14.00 7.84
C MET A 93 3.79 13.01 6.81
N SER A 94 4.63 12.07 6.40
CA SER A 94 4.35 11.14 5.31
C SER A 94 3.61 9.88 5.81
N GLU A 95 3.14 9.08 4.86
CA GLU A 95 2.55 7.76 5.14
C GLU A 95 3.47 6.89 5.99
N PHE A 96 4.78 6.92 5.69
CA PHE A 96 5.79 6.14 6.39
C PHE A 96 5.80 6.39 7.90
N PHE A 97 5.45 7.60 8.35
CA PHE A 97 5.49 7.99 9.76
C PHE A 97 4.14 7.95 10.48
N LYS A 98 3.04 7.70 9.75
CA LYS A 98 1.67 7.79 10.29
C LYS A 98 0.86 6.51 10.18
N ILE A 99 1.33 5.55 9.41
CA ILE A 99 0.57 4.33 9.17
C ILE A 99 0.44 3.54 10.47
N GLU A 100 -0.79 3.42 10.95
CA GLU A 100 -1.17 2.56 12.08
C GLU A 100 -2.02 1.36 11.64
N ALA A 101 -2.30 1.26 10.34
CA ALA A 101 -2.94 0.08 9.77
C ALA A 101 -2.10 -1.16 10.06
N LYS A 102 -2.74 -2.24 10.49
CA LYS A 102 -2.07 -3.52 10.72
C LYS A 102 -1.60 -4.14 9.41
N TYR A 103 -2.44 -4.02 8.39
CA TYR A 103 -2.14 -4.55 7.07
C TYR A 103 -2.21 -3.49 5.99
N PHE A 104 -1.32 -3.61 5.02
CA PHE A 104 -1.34 -2.82 3.80
C PHE A 104 -1.68 -3.75 2.63
N LEU A 105 -2.80 -3.47 1.95
CA LEU A 105 -3.22 -4.23 0.79
C LEU A 105 -2.90 -3.45 -0.48
N TYR A 106 -1.95 -3.99 -1.24
CA TYR A 106 -1.55 -3.51 -2.55
C TYR A 106 -2.20 -4.35 -3.66
N GLY A 107 -2.67 -3.69 -4.73
CA GLY A 107 -3.22 -4.40 -5.87
C GLY A 107 -3.10 -3.64 -7.18
N ILE A 108 -2.86 -4.38 -8.26
CA ILE A 108 -2.85 -3.88 -9.63
C ILE A 108 -3.98 -4.58 -10.37
N SER A 109 -5.01 -3.83 -10.78
CA SER A 109 -6.13 -4.37 -11.56
C SER A 109 -5.79 -4.50 -13.05
N ASN A 110 -6.55 -5.30 -13.78
CA ASN A 110 -6.40 -5.49 -15.23
C ASN A 110 -7.02 -4.36 -16.08
N GLY A 111 -7.80 -3.46 -15.47
CA GLY A 111 -8.52 -2.40 -16.16
C GLY A 111 -7.83 -1.05 -16.09
N LYS A 112 -8.63 0.01 -16.23
CA LYS A 112 -8.19 1.41 -16.16
C LYS A 112 -8.83 2.13 -14.98
N LYS A 113 -8.13 3.14 -14.44
CA LYS A 113 -8.64 3.93 -13.29
C LYS A 113 -9.69 5.00 -13.62
N PHE A 114 -9.88 5.32 -14.90
CA PHE A 114 -10.81 6.38 -15.31
C PHE A 114 -12.26 5.98 -15.04
N GLU A 115 -13.08 6.94 -14.62
CA GLU A 115 -14.46 6.70 -14.17
C GLU A 115 -15.33 6.00 -15.21
N ASP A 116 -15.21 6.40 -16.47
CA ASP A 116 -15.89 5.82 -17.63
C ASP A 116 -15.41 4.39 -17.97
N ALA A 117 -14.25 3.99 -17.44
CA ALA A 117 -13.62 2.70 -17.68
C ALA A 117 -13.54 1.81 -16.43
N LEU A 118 -14.13 2.19 -15.28
CA LEU A 118 -14.04 1.42 -14.03
C LEU A 118 -14.49 -0.03 -14.21
N LYS A 119 -15.54 -0.26 -15.00
CA LYS A 119 -16.09 -1.60 -15.29
C LYS A 119 -15.13 -2.53 -16.03
N THR A 120 -14.02 -2.01 -16.58
CA THR A 120 -12.97 -2.83 -17.19
C THR A 120 -12.11 -3.56 -16.16
N ASN A 121 -12.17 -3.14 -14.88
CA ASN A 121 -11.46 -3.80 -13.79
C ASN A 121 -12.26 -5.02 -13.32
N THR A 122 -11.89 -6.19 -13.82
CA THR A 122 -12.58 -7.46 -13.55
C THR A 122 -11.78 -8.42 -12.69
N THR A 123 -10.48 -8.20 -12.56
CA THR A 123 -9.59 -9.00 -11.69
C THR A 123 -8.33 -8.23 -11.31
N PHE A 124 -7.53 -8.80 -10.41
CA PHE A 124 -6.17 -8.35 -10.13
C PHE A 124 -5.18 -9.07 -11.05
N LEU A 125 -4.28 -8.30 -11.67
CA LEU A 125 -3.07 -8.82 -12.29
C LEU A 125 -2.06 -9.25 -11.23
N LYS A 126 -1.90 -8.40 -10.20
CA LYS A 126 -1.04 -8.66 -9.04
C LYS A 126 -1.68 -8.11 -7.78
N TRP A 127 -1.47 -8.78 -6.66
CA TRP A 127 -1.86 -8.25 -5.34
C TRP A 127 -1.01 -8.84 -4.24
N ALA A 128 -0.82 -8.09 -3.16
CA ALA A 128 -0.08 -8.53 -1.99
C ALA A 128 -0.68 -7.88 -0.72
N VAL A 129 -0.70 -8.64 0.36
CA VAL A 129 -1.15 -8.22 1.68
C VAL A 129 0.05 -8.24 2.60
N ILE A 130 0.42 -7.06 3.08
CA ILE A 130 1.65 -6.82 3.83
C ILE A 130 1.29 -6.61 5.29
N ASP A 131 2.01 -7.28 6.19
CA ASP A 131 2.01 -6.99 7.62
C ASP A 131 2.90 -5.77 7.88
N VAL A 132 2.27 -4.66 8.26
CA VAL A 132 2.95 -3.36 8.41
C VAL A 132 3.89 -3.39 9.60
N GLU A 133 3.49 -4.02 10.70
CA GLU A 133 4.32 -4.14 11.90
C GLU A 133 5.60 -4.94 11.60
N ASN A 134 5.49 -6.08 10.92
CA ASN A 134 6.66 -6.87 10.53
C ASN A 134 7.55 -6.12 9.52
N LEU A 135 6.96 -5.34 8.60
CA LEU A 135 7.72 -4.51 7.66
C LEU A 135 8.55 -3.46 8.41
N LEU A 136 7.93 -2.71 9.33
CA LEU A 136 8.60 -1.68 10.11
C LEU A 136 9.67 -2.27 11.03
N ASN A 137 9.38 -3.39 11.71
CA ASN A 137 10.37 -4.11 12.52
C ASN A 137 11.57 -4.60 11.69
N ALA A 138 11.36 -4.99 10.43
CA ALA A 138 12.45 -5.37 9.53
C ALA A 138 13.33 -4.16 9.13
N ILE A 139 12.75 -2.96 9.07
CA ILE A 139 13.50 -1.72 8.88
C ILE A 139 14.30 -1.39 10.15
N ASP A 140 13.66 -1.42 11.32
CA ASP A 140 14.29 -1.09 12.60
C ASP A 140 15.43 -2.04 12.98
N SER A 141 15.29 -3.33 12.65
CA SER A 141 16.35 -4.34 12.84
C SER A 141 17.46 -4.26 11.78
N GLY A 142 17.30 -3.43 10.75
CA GLY A 142 18.27 -3.27 9.66
C GLY A 142 18.34 -4.47 8.72
N LEU A 143 17.29 -5.30 8.66
CA LEU A 143 17.08 -6.29 7.59
C LEU A 143 16.69 -5.61 6.27
N ILE A 144 15.93 -4.52 6.38
CA ILE A 144 15.64 -3.57 5.31
C ILE A 144 16.37 -2.27 5.62
N VAL A 145 17.14 -1.77 4.67
CA VAL A 145 17.93 -0.54 4.79
C VAL A 145 17.41 0.46 3.78
N ILE A 146 16.90 1.60 4.25
CA ILE A 146 16.58 2.74 3.39
C ILE A 146 17.88 3.49 3.14
N ASP A 147 18.36 3.48 1.90
CA ASP A 147 19.65 4.02 1.50
C ASP A 147 19.46 5.18 0.50
N GLU A 148 19.54 6.41 1.02
CA GLU A 148 19.37 7.64 0.23
C GLU A 148 20.48 7.83 -0.82
N THR A 149 21.58 7.07 -0.74
CA THR A 149 22.72 7.19 -1.65
C THR A 149 22.59 6.29 -2.89
N LEU A 150 21.62 5.38 -2.89
CA LEU A 150 21.35 4.52 -4.04
C LEU A 150 20.85 5.33 -5.23
N ARG A 151 21.56 5.20 -6.36
CA ARG A 151 21.19 5.82 -7.63
C ARG A 151 20.15 5.00 -8.42
N ASN A 152 19.92 3.75 -8.05
CA ASN A 152 18.92 2.91 -8.68
C ASN A 152 17.53 3.26 -8.14
N ILE A 153 16.51 3.04 -8.97
CA ILE A 153 15.11 3.32 -8.60
C ILE A 153 14.40 2.13 -7.94
N THR A 154 15.04 0.96 -7.90
CA THR A 154 14.51 -0.28 -7.31
C THR A 154 15.37 -0.75 -6.14
N CYS A 155 14.77 -1.53 -5.24
CA CYS A 155 15.51 -2.17 -4.14
C CYS A 155 16.50 -3.21 -4.66
N GLN A 156 17.51 -3.51 -3.86
CA GLN A 156 18.54 -4.50 -4.15
C GLN A 156 18.73 -5.45 -2.98
N LEU A 157 18.84 -6.75 -3.28
CA LEU A 157 19.28 -7.74 -2.30
C LEU A 157 20.80 -7.70 -2.20
N ARG A 158 21.34 -7.44 -1.00
CA ARG A 158 22.77 -7.49 -0.72
C ARG A 158 22.99 -8.18 0.62
N ASN A 159 23.76 -9.27 0.63
CA ASN A 159 24.11 -10.00 1.86
C ASN A 159 22.90 -10.38 2.73
N GLY A 160 21.80 -10.85 2.11
CA GLY A 160 20.58 -11.23 2.82
C GLY A 160 19.73 -10.07 3.35
N LYS A 161 20.06 -8.83 2.96
CA LYS A 161 19.32 -7.62 3.34
C LYS A 161 18.77 -6.91 2.11
N MET A 162 17.63 -6.26 2.26
CA MET A 162 17.06 -5.42 1.22
C MET A 162 17.53 -3.98 1.38
N PHE A 163 18.14 -3.40 0.36
CA PHE A 163 18.50 -1.99 0.32
C PHE A 163 17.56 -1.26 -0.62
N CYS A 164 16.80 -0.29 -0.11
CA CYS A 164 15.79 0.43 -0.88
C CYS A 164 16.17 1.91 -1.06
N PRO A 165 16.07 2.44 -2.29
CA PRO A 165 16.35 3.84 -2.57
C PRO A 165 15.23 4.76 -2.08
N ILE A 166 15.47 6.07 -2.14
CA ILE A 166 14.43 7.08 -2.06
C ILE A 166 14.22 7.67 -3.45
N ASN A 167 13.01 7.49 -3.98
CA ASN A 167 12.61 7.99 -5.29
C ASN A 167 11.83 9.29 -5.15
N ASN A 168 12.29 10.36 -5.80
CA ASN A 168 11.57 11.64 -5.84
C ASN A 168 10.61 11.69 -7.03
N ASN A 169 9.46 12.35 -6.83
CA ASN A 169 8.63 12.77 -7.96
C ASN A 169 9.42 13.73 -8.86
N LYS A 170 9.05 13.80 -10.14
CA LYS A 170 9.70 14.69 -11.12
C LYS A 170 9.72 16.17 -10.69
N ASP A 171 8.76 16.59 -9.89
CA ASP A 171 8.62 17.95 -9.35
C ASP A 171 9.21 18.11 -7.93
N ASN A 172 9.83 17.06 -7.38
CA ASN A 172 10.35 16.98 -6.00
C ASN A 172 9.30 17.30 -4.91
N SER A 173 8.01 17.26 -5.23
CA SER A 173 6.93 17.51 -4.26
C SER A 173 6.81 16.42 -3.19
N SER A 174 7.31 15.23 -3.47
CA SER A 174 7.26 14.07 -2.58
C SER A 174 8.34 13.08 -2.92
N SER A 175 8.73 12.30 -1.92
CA SER A 175 9.64 11.17 -2.05
C SER A 175 8.97 9.87 -1.60
N PHE A 176 9.44 8.74 -2.11
CA PHE A 176 8.86 7.42 -1.89
C PHE A 176 9.95 6.37 -1.69
N VAL A 177 9.70 5.41 -0.82
CA VAL A 177 10.51 4.19 -0.70
C VAL A 177 9.76 3.06 -1.39
N PRO A 178 10.32 2.43 -2.45
CA PRO A 178 9.79 1.20 -3.00
C PRO A 178 10.13 0.02 -2.09
N PHE A 179 9.32 -1.03 -2.12
CA PHE A 179 9.53 -2.29 -1.44
C PHE A 179 9.24 -3.42 -2.43
N ASP A 180 10.29 -4.06 -2.92
CA ASP A 180 10.18 -5.14 -3.91
C ASP A 180 9.65 -6.43 -3.24
N ILE A 181 8.56 -6.97 -3.79
CA ILE A 181 7.85 -8.11 -3.20
C ILE A 181 8.66 -9.41 -3.30
N HIS A 182 9.45 -9.59 -4.35
CA HIS A 182 10.30 -10.77 -4.48
C HIS A 182 11.43 -10.75 -3.47
N ILE A 183 12.07 -9.60 -3.30
CA ILE A 183 13.16 -9.45 -2.34
C ILE A 183 12.60 -9.63 -0.92
N LEU A 184 11.44 -9.04 -0.59
CA LEU A 184 10.78 -9.22 0.70
C LEU A 184 10.57 -10.70 1.02
N ASN A 185 10.02 -11.49 0.08
CA ASN A 185 9.83 -12.93 0.25
C ASN A 185 11.14 -13.72 0.45
N GLN A 186 12.28 -13.19 -0.02
CA GLN A 186 13.59 -13.84 0.17
C GLN A 186 14.21 -13.53 1.53
N ILE A 187 13.95 -12.34 2.08
CA ILE A 187 14.56 -11.91 3.35
C ILE A 187 13.67 -12.20 4.56
N SER A 188 12.35 -12.36 4.36
CA SER A 188 11.43 -12.67 5.44
C SER A 188 10.18 -13.41 4.96
N ASN A 189 9.72 -14.37 5.79
CA ASN A 189 8.52 -15.16 5.55
C ASN A 189 7.27 -14.61 6.27
N ASN A 190 7.37 -13.52 7.03
CA ASN A 190 6.27 -12.98 7.84
C ASN A 190 5.80 -11.57 7.43
N ILE A 191 6.47 -10.93 6.47
CA ILE A 191 6.09 -9.58 5.99
C ILE A 191 4.95 -9.67 4.98
N ILE A 192 5.04 -10.59 4.01
CA ILE A 192 3.98 -10.82 3.03
C ILE A 192 3.10 -11.95 3.55
N ILE A 193 1.87 -11.63 3.90
CA ILE A 193 0.90 -12.59 4.45
C ILE A 193 0.26 -13.43 3.34
N ALA A 194 0.00 -12.80 2.20
CA ALA A 194 -0.51 -13.45 1.00
C ALA A 194 -0.20 -12.59 -0.22
N SER A 195 0.01 -13.23 -1.38
CA SER A 195 0.23 -12.52 -2.63
C SER A 195 -0.08 -13.40 -3.84
N SER A 196 -0.30 -12.76 -5.00
CA SER A 196 -0.45 -13.43 -6.29
C SER A 196 0.07 -12.53 -7.41
N GLY A 197 0.65 -13.14 -8.45
CA GLY A 197 1.05 -12.47 -9.70
C GLY A 197 2.40 -11.74 -9.66
N PHE A 198 3.11 -11.80 -8.53
CA PHE A 198 4.52 -11.38 -8.44
C PHE A 198 5.41 -12.55 -8.80
#